data_AF-A0A1C6P217-F1
#
_entry.id   AF-A0A1C6P217-F1
#
_cell.length_a   1.000
_cell.length_b   1.000
_cell.length_c   1.000
_cell.angle_alpha   90.00
_cell.angle_beta   90.00
_cell.angle_gamma   90.00
#
_symmetry.space_group_name_H-M   'P 1'
#
loop_
_entity.id
_entity.type
_entity.pdbx_description
1 polymer ?
#
loop_
_entity_poly.entity_id
_entity_poly.type
_entity_poly.pdbx_seq_one_letter_code
_entity_poly.pdbx_strand_id
1 'polypeptide(L)' 'METKTQAETFRCAHTGRKVTATESRWDCDGCGKGRDEENAQEFAERHAQLCTIFPLG' A
#
# COMPACT_ATOMS: atom_id res chain seq x y z
N MET A 1 11.14 -20.14 15.36
CA MET A 1 10.87 -18.69 15.29
C MET A 1 10.08 -18.49 14.01
N GLU A 2 8.77 -18.32 14.14
CA GLU A 2 7.89 -18.17 12.99
C GLU A 2 8.12 -16.78 12.41
N THR A 3 8.84 -16.70 11.30
CA THR A 3 8.90 -15.52 10.43
C THR A 3 7.53 -15.34 9.80
N LYS A 4 6.57 -14.83 10.59
CA LYS A 4 5.35 -14.27 10.04
C LYS A 4 5.80 -13.10 9.18
N THR A 5 5.73 -13.25 7.86
CA THR A 5 5.75 -12.14 6.90
C THR A 5 4.66 -11.16 7.35
N GLN A 6 5.03 -10.18 8.19
CA GLN A 6 4.08 -9.24 8.75
C GLN A 6 3.71 -8.28 7.64
N ALA A 7 2.49 -8.42 7.12
CA ALA A 7 1.96 -7.44 6.20
C ALA A 7 1.69 -6.14 6.96
N GLU A 8 2.38 -5.06 6.61
CA GLU A 8 2.14 -3.74 7.15
C GLU A 8 0.96 -3.09 6.43
N THR A 9 0.16 -2.32 7.18
CA THR A 9 -1.02 -1.65 6.65
C THR A 9 -0.89 -0.15 6.86
N PHE A 10 -0.91 0.59 5.76
CA PHE A 10 -0.92 2.04 5.70
C PHE A 10 -2.31 2.55 5.31
N ARG A 11 -2.59 3.81 5.61
CA ARG A 11 -3.81 4.50 5.17
C ARG A 11 -3.45 5.64 4.26
N CYS A 12 -4.12 5.70 3.12
CA CYS A 12 -3.99 6.80 2.20
C CYS A 12 -4.43 8.11 2.86
N ALA A 13 -3.56 9.13 2.88
CA ALA A 13 -3.83 10.39 3.56
C ALA A 13 -5.00 11.17 2.96
N HIS A 14 -5.22 11.05 1.64
CA HIS A 14 -6.24 11.82 0.93
C HIS A 14 -7.59 11.10 0.82
N THR A 15 -7.58 9.78 0.64
CA THR A 15 -8.80 8.99 0.40
C THR A 15 -9.23 8.15 1.60
N GLY A 16 -8.35 7.99 2.61
CA GLY A 16 -8.56 7.09 3.74
C GLY A 16 -8.52 5.61 3.37
N ARG A 17 -8.26 5.27 2.10
CA ARG A 17 -8.23 3.90 1.59
C ARG A 17 -7.05 3.12 2.15
N LYS A 18 -7.22 1.82 2.28
CA LYS A 18 -6.22 0.91 2.84
C LYS A 18 -5.13 0.62 1.81
N VAL A 19 -3.87 0.70 2.23
CA VAL A 19 -2.72 0.24 1.45
C VAL A 19 -2.03 -0.84 2.28
N THR A 20 -1.81 -2.02 1.71
CA THR A 20 -1.21 -3.16 2.40
C THR A 20 0.13 -3.47 1.74
N ALA A 21 1.15 -3.75 2.53
CA ALA A 21 2.49 -4.09 2.05
C ALA A 21 2.96 -5.38 2.73
N THR A 22 3.48 -6.29 1.93
CA THR A 22 4.26 -7.45 2.39
C THR A 22 5.74 -7.19 2.09
N GLU A 23 6.61 -8.15 2.41
CA GLU A 23 8.04 -8.05 2.09
C GLU A 23 8.31 -7.82 0.60
N SER A 24 7.47 -8.39 -0.27
CA SER A 24 7.73 -8.46 -1.71
C SER A 24 6.59 -7.94 -2.59
N ARG A 25 5.51 -7.41 -2.01
CA ARG A 25 4.35 -6.92 -2.75
C ARG A 25 3.57 -5.88 -1.97
N TRP A 26 3.12 -4.82 -2.63
CA TRP A 26 2.14 -3.90 -2.06
C TRP A 26 0.87 -3.82 -2.88
N ASP A 27 -0.22 -3.40 -2.25
CA ASP A 27 -1.56 -3.28 -2.82
C ASP A 27 -2.32 -2.10 -2.21
N CYS A 28 -3.06 -1.35 -3.01
CA CYS A 28 -3.89 -0.23 -2.58
C CYS A 28 -5.36 -0.45 -2.97
N ASP A 29 -6.23 -0.55 -1.96
CA ASP A 29 -7.69 -0.72 -2.09
C ASP A 29 -8.35 0.45 -2.82
N GLY A 30 -7.74 1.64 -2.74
CA GLY A 30 -8.29 2.83 -3.35
C GLY A 30 -8.18 2.81 -4.87
N CYS A 31 -6.97 2.60 -5.39
CA CYS A 31 -6.68 2.74 -6.82
C CYS A 31 -6.64 1.41 -7.55
N GLY A 32 -6.74 0.30 -6.80
CA GLY A 32 -6.54 -1.05 -7.32
C GLY A 32 -5.13 -1.28 -7.86
N LYS A 33 -4.15 -0.44 -7.48
CA LYS A 33 -2.75 -0.61 -7.86
C LYS A 33 -2.05 -1.49 -6.85
N GLY A 34 -1.25 -2.41 -7.36
CA GLY A 34 -0.33 -3.21 -6.57
C GLY A 34 0.70 -3.85 -7.48
N ARG A 35 1.93 -4.01 -6.97
CA ARG A 35 3.00 -4.69 -7.69
C ARG A 35 3.92 -5.44 -6.74
N ASP A 36 4.51 -6.50 -7.27
CA ASP A 36 5.55 -7.27 -6.60
C ASP A 36 6.90 -6.55 -6.75
N GLU A 37 7.55 -6.23 -5.64
CA GLU A 37 8.83 -5.52 -5.58
C GLU A 37 9.53 -5.73 -4.23
N GLU A 38 10.86 -5.84 -4.22
CA GLU A 38 11.67 -6.08 -3.00
C GLU A 38 11.54 -4.97 -1.95
N ASN A 39 11.15 -3.75 -2.35
CA ASN A 39 10.93 -2.61 -1.44
C ASN A 39 9.44 -2.23 -1.36
N ALA A 40 8.55 -3.23 -1.38
CA ALA A 40 7.11 -3.00 -1.37
C ALA A 40 6.62 -2.13 -0.20
N GLN A 41 7.24 -2.22 0.98
CA GLN A 41 6.90 -1.39 2.14
C GLN A 41 7.14 0.11 1.87
N GLU A 42 8.32 0.48 1.35
CA GLU A 42 8.63 1.89 1.02
C GLU A 42 7.65 2.43 -0.05
N PHE A 43 7.33 1.60 -1.04
CA PHE A 43 6.36 1.98 -2.06
C PHE A 43 4.95 2.14 -1.50
N ALA A 44 4.51 1.25 -0.62
CA ALA A 44 3.21 1.35 0.03
C ALA A 44 3.09 2.61 0.90
N GLU A 45 4.13 2.95 1.66
CA GLU A 45 4.15 4.15 2.49
C GLU A 45 4.13 5.42 1.62
N ARG A 46 5.01 5.51 0.61
CA ARG A 46 5.03 6.64 -0.33
C ARG A 46 3.71 6.75 -1.09
N HIS A 47 3.15 5.62 -1.51
CA HIS A 47 1.84 5.60 -2.16
C HIS A 47 0.76 6.08 -1.19
N ALA A 48 0.71 5.61 0.05
CA ALA A 48 -0.28 6.08 1.02
C ALA A 48 -0.21 7.61 1.23
N GLN A 49 0.98 8.20 1.20
CA GLN A 49 1.15 9.66 1.30
C GLN A 49 0.73 10.42 0.04
N LEU A 50 0.99 9.87 -1.16
CA LEU A 50 0.80 10.57 -2.44
C LEU A 50 -0.47 10.16 -3.20
N CYS A 51 -1.16 9.12 -2.75
CA CYS A 51 -2.31 8.56 -3.42
C CYS A 51 -3.47 9.55 -3.31
N THR A 52 -3.68 10.32 -4.37
CA THR A 52 -4.67 11.40 -4.42
C THR A 52 -5.88 11.02 -5.26
N ILE A 53 -6.14 9.70 -5.45
CA ILE A 53 -7.15 9.15 -6.37
C ILE A 53 -8.30 10.12 -6.45
N PHE A 54 -8.35 10.84 -7.57
CA PHE A 54 -9.46 11.72 -7.82
C PHE A 54 -10.69 10.82 -7.76
N PRO A 55 -11.72 11.16 -6.98
CA PRO A 55 -12.99 10.49 -7.18
C PRO A 55 -13.29 10.66 -8.67
N LEU A 56 -13.31 9.54 -9.41
CA LEU A 56 -13.89 9.51 -10.74
C LEU A 56 -15.38 9.75 -10.50
N GLY A 57 -15.72 11.03 -10.38
CA GLY A 57 -17.09 11.54 -10.33
C GLY A 57 -17.71 11.51 -11.71
#